data_AF-A0A480AHQ5-F1
#
_entry.id   AF-A0A480AHQ5-F1
#
_cell.length_a   1.000
_cell.length_b   1.000
_cell.length_c   1.000
_cell.angle_alpha   90.00
_cell.angle_beta   90.00
_cell.angle_gamma   90.00
#
_symmetry.space_group_name_H-M   'P 1'
#
loop_
_entity.id
_entity.type
_entity.pdbx_description
1 polymer ?
#
loop_
_entity_poly.entity_id
_entity_poly.type
_entity_poly.pdbx_seq_one_letter_code
_entity_poly.pdbx_strand_id
1 'polypeptide(L)'
;MKRVFIDTNVVLDFLLERELFVEDAVKLFAKIDASEIIGFIAATTITNIYYIIRKAAGVKVAQDAIYQILTDLHICTVDKNILDFQLIFYHY
;
A
#
# COMPACT_ATOMS: atom_id res chain seq x y z
N MET A 1 6.36 12.07 -14.42
CA MET A 1 5.49 11.70 -13.28
C MET A 1 6.33 11.16 -12.14
N LYS A 2 6.05 11.59 -10.92
CA LYS A 2 6.78 11.10 -9.73
C LYS A 2 6.27 9.70 -9.38
N ARG A 3 7.19 8.78 -9.08
CA ARG A 3 6.87 7.42 -8.61
C ARG A 3 7.10 7.37 -7.11
N VAL A 4 6.12 6.90 -6.36
CA VAL A 4 6.18 6.85 -4.90
C VAL A 4 5.81 5.46 -4.44
N PHE A 5 6.69 4.86 -3.63
CA PHE A 5 6.40 3.64 -2.92
C PHE A 5 5.68 3.99 -1.61
N ILE A 6 4.50 3.42 -1.40
CA ILE A 6 3.61 3.73 -0.29
C ILE A 6 3.78 2.64 0.77
N ASP A 7 4.07 3.06 2.00
CA ASP A 7 4.13 2.15 3.14
C ASP A 7 2.75 1.57 3.47
N THR A 8 2.74 0.37 4.04
CA THR A 8 1.52 -0.34 4.45
C THR A 8 0.64 0.51 5.38
N ASN A 9 1.25 1.24 6.31
CA ASN A 9 0.48 2.02 7.28
C ASN A 9 -0.26 3.18 6.63
N VAL A 10 0.35 3.85 5.64
CA VAL A 10 -0.29 4.95 4.92
C VAL A 10 -1.50 4.45 4.14
N VAL A 11 -1.42 3.24 3.55
CA VAL A 11 -2.56 2.61 2.89
C VAL A 11 -3.66 2.26 3.90
N LEU A 12 -3.31 1.78 5.10
CA LEU A 12 -4.28 1.53 6.16
C LEU A 12 -4.90 2.81 6.72
N ASP A 13 -4.14 3.91 6.81
CA ASP A 13 -4.64 5.21 7.26
C ASP A 13 -5.72 5.74 6.33
N PHE A 14 -5.56 5.52 5.03
CA PHE A 14 -6.56 5.82 4.00
C PHE A 14 -7.78 4.89 4.09
N LEU A 15 -7.58 3.57 4.05
CA LEU A 15 -8.68 2.59 3.96
C LEU A 15 -9.51 2.46 5.24
N LEU A 16 -8.93 2.77 6.41
CA LEU A 16 -9.59 2.66 7.71
C LEU A 16 -9.87 4.01 8.36
N GLU A 17 -9.62 5.12 7.65
CA GLU A 17 -9.86 6.49 8.12
C GLU A 17 -9.24 6.78 9.51
N ARG A 18 -7.95 6.48 9.69
CA ARG A 18 -7.28 6.63 10.99
C ARG A 18 -7.07 8.11 11.32
N GLU A 19 -7.76 8.61 12.36
CA GLU A 19 -7.92 10.04 12.71
C GLU A 19 -6.68 10.94 12.62
N LEU A 20 -5.47 10.44 12.92
CA LEU A 20 -4.25 11.26 12.92
C LEU A 20 -3.59 11.43 11.54
N PHE A 21 -3.85 10.51 10.60
CA PHE A 21 -3.12 10.44 9.33
C PHE A 21 -4.03 10.40 8.09
N VAL A 22 -5.34 10.28 8.31
CA VAL A 22 -6.33 10.16 7.23
C VAL A 22 -6.28 11.33 6.25
N GLU A 23 -6.14 12.58 6.72
CA GLU A 23 -6.14 13.74 5.81
C GLU A 23 -4.98 13.71 4.81
N ASP A 24 -3.78 13.36 5.28
CA ASP A 24 -2.60 13.31 4.42
C ASP A 24 -2.64 12.10 3.50
N ALA A 25 -3.16 10.97 3.97
CA ALA A 25 -3.38 9.79 3.16
C ALA A 25 -4.41 10.07 2.05
N VAL A 26 -5.54 10.72 2.35
CA VAL A 26 -6.54 11.13 1.35
C VAL A 26 -5.94 12.08 0.31
N LYS A 27 -5.16 13.07 0.72
CA LYS A 27 -4.47 13.97 -0.22
C LYS A 27 -3.48 13.22 -1.12
N LEU A 28 -2.80 12.19 -0.61
CA LEU A 28 -1.91 11.35 -1.40
C LEU A 28 -2.69 10.56 -2.46
N PHE A 29 -3.76 9.87 -2.06
CA PHE A 29 -4.58 9.08 -2.98
C PHE A 29 -5.30 9.95 -4.02
N ALA A 30 -5.79 11.13 -3.65
CA ALA A 30 -6.35 12.08 -4.61
C ALA A 30 -5.36 12.46 -5.73
N LYS A 31 -4.06 12.55 -5.43
CA LYS A 31 -3.02 12.80 -6.45
C LYS A 31 -2.73 11.59 -7.33
N ILE A 32 -2.93 10.38 -6.79
CA ILE A 32 -2.82 9.14 -7.57
C ILE A 32 -4.00 9.05 -8.55
N ASP A 33 -5.22 9.30 -8.06
CA ASP A 33 -6.44 9.30 -8.88
C ASP A 33 -6.39 10.36 -9.99
N ALA A 34 -5.84 11.55 -9.69
CA ALA A 34 -5.59 12.61 -10.65
C ALA A 34 -4.42 12.31 -11.62
N SER A 35 -3.78 11.14 -11.52
CA SER A 35 -2.62 10.74 -12.31
C SER A 35 -1.41 11.68 -12.20
N GLU A 36 -1.31 12.47 -11.12
CA GLU A 36 -0.15 13.34 -10.86
C GLU A 36 1.06 12.53 -10.35
N ILE A 37 0.78 11.44 -9.64
CA ILE A 37 1.74 10.54 -9.03
C ILE A 37 1.39 9.09 -9.39
N ILE A 38 2.40 8.25 -9.57
CA ILE A 38 2.23 6.81 -9.71
C ILE A 38 2.56 6.15 -8.37
N GLY A 39 1.55 5.54 -7.74
CA GLY A 39 1.68 4.82 -6.49
C GLY A 39 2.13 3.37 -6.67
N PHE A 40 2.99 2.90 -5.78
CA PHE A 40 3.47 1.52 -5.72
C PHE A 40 3.33 0.95 -4.32
N ILE A 41 3.08 -0.35 -4.20
CA ILE A 41 3.03 -1.08 -2.92
C ILE A 41 3.70 -2.45 -3.05
N ALA A 42 4.31 -2.95 -1.97
CA ALA A 42 4.85 -4.31 -1.95
C ALA A 42 3.74 -5.37 -2.01
N ALA A 43 3.91 -6.38 -2.87
CA ALA A 43 3.01 -7.53 -2.94
C ALA A 43 2.86 -8.25 -1.59
N THR A 44 3.92 -8.26 -0.78
CA THR A 44 3.98 -8.94 0.52
C THR A 44 3.07 -8.33 1.58
N THR A 45 2.62 -7.09 1.42
CA THR A 45 1.82 -6.38 2.42
C THR A 45 0.31 -6.45 2.13
N ILE A 46 -0.08 -6.80 0.91
CA ILE A 46 -1.48 -6.91 0.46
C ILE A 46 -2.25 -7.92 1.33
N THR A 47 -1.66 -9.09 1.60
CA THR A 47 -2.29 -10.11 2.46
C THR A 47 -2.41 -9.66 3.91
N ASN A 48 -1.43 -8.90 4.41
CA ASN A 48 -1.47 -8.32 5.75
C ASN A 48 -2.59 -7.27 5.86
N ILE A 49 -2.73 -6.40 4.87
CA ILE A 49 -3.82 -5.42 4.80
C ILE A 49 -5.18 -6.11 4.82
N TYR A 50 -5.37 -7.14 3.98
CA TYR A 50 -6.60 -7.94 3.99
C TYR A 50 -6.90 -8.50 5.38
N TYR A 51 -5.92 -9.09 6.04
CA TYR A 51 -6.09 -9.67 7.36
C TYR A 51 -6.48 -8.62 8.42
N ILE A 52 -5.81 -7.47 8.42
CA ILE A 52 -6.07 -6.36 9.34
C ILE A 52 -7.48 -5.83 9.15
N ILE A 53 -7.86 -5.48 7.92
CA ILE A 53 -9.18 -4.93 7.61
C ILE A 53 -10.27 -5.97 7.89
N ARG A 54 -10.05 -7.24 7.54
CA ARG A 54 -11.02 -8.32 7.82
C ARG A 54 -11.31 -8.43 9.31
N LYS A 55 -10.27 -8.31 10.16
CA LYS A 55 -10.42 -8.39 11.61
C LYS A 55 -11.14 -7.16 12.18
N ALA A 56 -10.93 -5.98 11.60
CA ALA A 56 -11.52 -4.73 12.07
C ALA A 56 -12.96 -4.51 11.58
N ALA A 57 -13.22 -4.80 10.30
CA ALA A 57 -14.44 -4.37 9.58
C ALA A 57 -15.13 -5.50 8.79
N GLY A 58 -14.59 -6.73 8.83
CA GLY A 58 -15.20 -7.90 8.21
C GLY A 58 -14.75 -8.18 6.78
N VAL A 59 -15.20 -9.33 6.24
CA VAL A 59 -14.69 -9.90 4.98
C VAL A 59 -14.99 -9.01 3.78
N LYS A 60 -16.21 -8.47 3.68
CA LYS A 60 -16.62 -7.67 2.51
C LYS A 60 -15.77 -6.41 2.39
N VAL A 61 -15.62 -5.65 3.48
CA VAL A 61 -14.79 -4.44 3.52
C VAL A 61 -13.34 -4.75 3.15
N ALA A 62 -12.81 -5.88 3.63
CA ALA A 62 -11.46 -6.30 3.26
C ALA A 62 -11.32 -6.65 1.78
N GLN A 63 -12.32 -7.26 1.15
CA GLN A 63 -12.30 -7.55 -0.28
C GLN A 63 -12.36 -6.27 -1.11
N ASP A 64 -13.26 -5.36 -0.76
CA ASP A 64 -13.42 -4.06 -1.43
C ASP A 64 -12.11 -3.23 -1.34
N ALA A 65 -11.47 -3.23 -0.17
CA ALA A 65 -10.18 -2.58 0.05
C ALA A 65 -9.05 -3.16 -0.82
N ILE A 66 -9.00 -4.49 -0.99
CA ILE A 66 -7.99 -5.13 -1.84
C ILE A 66 -8.26 -4.83 -3.31
N TYR A 67 -9.52 -4.83 -3.74
CA TYR A 67 -9.88 -4.44 -5.09
C TYR A 67 -9.46 -3.00 -5.40
N GLN A 68 -9.67 -2.09 -4.45
CA GLN A 68 -9.21 -0.71 -4.56
C GLN A 68 -7.68 -0.62 -4.68
N ILE A 69 -6.91 -1.29 -3.81
CA ILE A 69 -5.44 -1.33 -3.90
C ILE A 69 -4.96 -1.80 -5.27
N LEU A 70 -5.56 -2.87 -5.80
CA LEU A 70 -5.18 -3.44 -7.10
C LEU A 70 -5.56 -2.54 -8.29
N THR A 71 -6.50 -1.61 -8.09
CA THR A 71 -6.92 -0.64 -9.11
C THR A 71 -6.04 0.60 -9.07
N ASP A 72 -5.75 1.12 -7.88
CA ASP A 72 -5.11 2.42 -7.69
C ASP A 72 -3.57 2.32 -7.72
N LEU A 73 -2.99 1.17 -7.34
CA LEU A 73 -1.55 1.01 -7.10
C LEU A 73 -0.90 -0.04 -7.98
N HIS A 74 0.35 0.24 -8.37
CA HIS A 74 1.22 -0.76 -9.00
C HIS A 74 1.83 -1.68 -7.95
N ILE A 75 1.80 -2.98 -8.23
CA ILE A 75 2.31 -3.99 -7.30
C ILE A 75 3.79 -4.29 -7.57
N CYS A 76 4.63 -4.06 -6.56
CA CYS A 76 6.03 -4.47 -6.55
C CYS A 76 6.15 -5.93 -6.11
N THR A 77 6.48 -6.81 -7.04
CA THR A 77 6.79 -8.21 -6.75
C THR A 77 8.13 -8.33 -6.03
N VAL A 78 8.22 -9.26 -5.08
CA VAL A 78 9.47 -9.60 -4.39
C VAL A 78 9.87 -11.00 -4.78
N ASP A 79 11.13 -11.18 -5.16
CA ASP A 79 11.74 -12.46 -5.44
C ASP A 79 13.05 -12.63 -4.67
N LYS A 80 13.67 -13.81 -4.81
CA LYS A 80 14.93 -14.11 -4.14
C LYS A 80 16.04 -13.12 -4.50
N ASN A 81 16.15 -12.71 -5.77
CA ASN A 81 17.22 -11.83 -6.22
C ASN A 81 17.11 -10.46 -5.54
N ILE A 82 15.90 -9.91 -5.44
CA ILE A 82 15.63 -8.64 -4.77
C ILE A 82 16.01 -8.71 -3.29
N LEU A 83 15.73 -9.84 -2.63
CA LEU A 83 16.11 -10.05 -1.22
C LEU A 83 17.63 -10.22 -1.04
N ASP A 84 18.28 -10.93 -1.96
CA ASP A 84 19.74 -11.12 -1.94
C ASP A 84 20.47 -9.78 -2.12
N PHE A 85 19.97 -8.88 -2.98
CA PHE A 85 20.49 -7.51 -3.09
C PHE A 85 20.39 -6.75 -1.76
N GLN A 86 19.27 -6.88 -1.05
CA GLN A 86 19.08 -6.21 0.24
C GLN A 86 20.16 -6.62 1.26
N LEU A 87 20.50 -7.92 1.33
CA LEU A 87 21.52 -8.45 2.23
C LEU A 87 22.93 -7.91 1.91
N ILE A 88 23.24 -7.68 0.64
CA ILE A 88 24.53 -7.12 0.22
C ILE A 88 24.66 -5.65 0.64
N PHE A 89 23.57 -4.87 0.58
CA PHE A 89 23.58 -3.47 0.96
C PHE A 89 23.57 -3.22 2.48
N TYR A 90 23.16 -4.19 3.31
CA TYR A 90 23.28 -4.09 4.77
C TYR A 90 24.70 -4.37 5.31
N HIS A 91 25.66 -4.69 4.44
CA HIS A 91 27.06 -4.93 4.79
C HIS A 91 28.02 -3.79 4.44
N TYR A 92 27.51 -2.59 4.14
CA TYR A 92 28.31 -1.36 3.95
C TYR A 92 27.75 -0.19 4.75
#